data_AF-A0A3D2C3Z2-F1
#
_entry.id   AF-A0A3D2C3Z2-F1
#
_cell.length_a   1.000
_cell.length_b   1.000
_cell.length_c   1.000
_cell.angle_alpha   90.00
_cell.angle_beta   90.00
_cell.angle_gamma   90.00
#
_symmetry.space_group_name_H-M   'P 1'
#
loop_
_entity.id
_entity.type
_entity.pdbx_description
1 polymer ?
#
loop_
_entity_poly.entity_id
_entity_poly.type
_entity_poly.pdbx_seq_one_letter_code
_entity_poly.pdbx_strand_id
1 'polypeptide(L)'
;MPFRLLLFLTLSACAPSGGTVVEGDAQTDPTSVAGPEDAEGDTAPDTGEDTGHNAVPNDGPPVVLFINELMAANDGAVEVDGETPDWFELYNPGAAEVSLAGFTVTDDLDEPGKVVLDETFLVPAEGFLVLFASGDSAPSGHLSFKLSSEGEALGIYFPNGSPADRVEFGAISDNLALARTTDGGPDWAVTAVPTPGEANVVD
;
A
#
# COMPACT_ATOMS: atom_id res chain seq x y z
N MET A 1 20.77 0.53 29.24
CA MET A 1 19.51 1.29 29.26
C MET A 1 18.59 0.62 28.26
N PRO A 2 17.41 0.08 28.61
CA PRO A 2 16.60 -0.60 27.61
C PRO A 2 15.83 0.43 26.79
N PHE A 3 16.21 0.58 25.52
CA PHE A 3 15.50 1.41 24.54
C PHE A 3 14.25 0.65 24.07
N ARG A 4 13.12 1.38 24.05
CA ARG A 4 11.80 0.89 23.63
C ARG A 4 11.77 0.78 22.11
N LEU A 5 11.55 -0.44 21.61
CA LEU A 5 11.05 -0.68 20.26
C LEU A 5 9.61 -0.12 20.20
N LEU A 6 9.41 1.02 19.52
CA LEU A 6 8.09 1.58 19.26
C LEU A 6 7.47 0.84 18.07
N LEU A 7 6.94 -0.35 18.34
CA LEU A 7 5.99 -0.99 17.43
C LEU A 7 4.64 -0.30 17.64
N PHE A 8 4.22 0.55 16.72
CA PHE A 8 2.88 1.13 16.71
C PHE A 8 1.85 0.05 16.32
N LEU A 9 1.36 -0.69 17.32
CA LEU A 9 0.13 -1.49 17.17
C LEU A 9 -1.07 -0.55 17.24
N THR A 10 -1.79 -0.41 16.13
CA THR A 10 -3.08 0.28 16.07
C THR A 10 -4.14 -0.57 16.79
N LEU A 11 -4.82 0.00 17.79
CA LEU A 11 -6.04 -0.57 18.35
C LEU A 11 -7.23 0.19 17.76
N SER A 12 -7.82 -0.36 16.70
CA SER A 12 -9.14 0.06 16.24
C SER A 12 -10.21 -0.66 17.05
N ALA A 13 -10.87 0.05 17.97
CA ALA A 13 -11.98 -0.49 18.75
C ALA A 13 -13.29 -0.37 17.97
N CYS A 14 -13.86 -1.53 17.61
CA CYS A 14 -15.18 -1.69 17.04
C CYS A 14 -16.27 -1.30 18.06
N ALA A 15 -17.21 -0.42 17.66
CA ALA A 15 -18.41 -0.09 18.43
C ALA A 15 -19.59 -0.98 17.98
N PRO A 16 -20.41 -1.52 18.90
CA PRO A 16 -21.55 -2.37 18.53
C PRO A 16 -22.76 -1.54 18.08
N SER A 17 -23.38 -1.96 16.97
CA SER A 17 -24.67 -1.48 16.47
C SER A 17 -25.82 -1.92 17.39
N GLY A 18 -26.64 -0.97 17.83
CA GLY A 18 -27.91 -1.22 18.53
C GLY A 18 -29.07 -0.51 17.83
N GLY A 19 -30.19 -1.23 17.62
CA GLY A 19 -31.44 -0.69 17.08
C GLY A 19 -32.40 -1.78 16.61
N THR A 20 -33.06 -2.47 17.54
CA THR A 20 -34.52 -2.41 17.83
C THR A 20 -35.44 -3.30 17.00
N VAL A 21 -36.08 -4.19 17.75
CA VAL A 21 -37.18 -5.14 17.50
C VAL A 21 -38.42 -4.48 16.87
N VAL A 22 -39.05 -5.17 15.91
CA VAL A 22 -40.51 -5.13 15.73
C VAL A 22 -40.98 -6.58 15.53
N GLU A 23 -41.78 -7.05 16.49
CA GLU A 23 -42.56 -8.29 16.43
C GLU A 23 -43.79 -8.08 15.54
N GLY A 24 -44.27 -9.13 14.85
CA GLY A 24 -45.49 -9.06 14.06
C GLY A 24 -45.88 -10.36 13.37
N ASP A 25 -46.45 -11.26 14.17
CA ASP A 25 -47.53 -12.21 13.89
C ASP A 25 -47.44 -13.24 12.75
N ALA A 26 -47.63 -14.49 13.19
CA ALA A 26 -47.88 -15.68 12.40
C ALA A 26 -49.28 -15.65 11.75
N GLN A 27 -49.41 -16.24 10.56
CA GLN A 27 -50.59 -17.06 10.27
C GLN A 27 -50.31 -18.15 9.23
N THR A 28 -50.80 -19.34 9.57
CA THR A 28 -50.68 -20.61 8.87
C THR A 28 -51.85 -20.85 7.89
N ASP A 29 -51.56 -21.66 6.86
CA ASP A 29 -52.39 -22.73 6.28
C ASP A 29 -53.37 -22.40 5.10
N PRO A 30 -53.93 -23.40 4.36
CA PRO A 30 -53.45 -23.78 3.03
C PRO A 30 -54.57 -23.94 1.96
N THR A 31 -54.16 -24.19 0.70
CA THR A 31 -54.88 -24.92 -0.40
C THR A 31 -56.35 -24.64 -0.77
N SER A 32 -56.62 -24.38 -2.06
CA SER A 32 -57.77 -24.90 -2.87
C SER A 32 -57.91 -24.10 -4.19
N VAL A 33 -57.46 -24.58 -5.35
CA VAL A 33 -58.14 -25.45 -6.35
C VAL A 33 -59.07 -24.73 -7.35
N ALA A 34 -58.67 -24.86 -8.62
CA ALA A 34 -59.41 -24.98 -9.90
C ALA A 34 -60.16 -23.80 -10.54
N GLY A 35 -59.66 -23.42 -11.72
CA GLY A 35 -60.42 -23.15 -12.94
C GLY A 35 -59.51 -23.45 -14.15
N PRO A 36 -59.89 -24.30 -15.12
CA PRO A 36 -59.10 -24.55 -16.32
C PRO A 36 -59.48 -23.57 -17.47
N GLU A 37 -58.87 -23.79 -18.64
CA GLU A 37 -59.27 -23.34 -20.01
C GLU A 37 -59.07 -21.82 -20.27
N ASP A 38 -58.02 -21.38 -20.97
CA ASP A 38 -57.71 -21.68 -22.38
C ASP A 38 -56.20 -21.73 -22.73
N ALA A 39 -55.85 -22.63 -23.66
CA ALA A 39 -54.59 -22.69 -24.41
C ALA A 39 -54.43 -21.46 -25.34
N GLU A 40 -53.26 -20.99 -25.75
CA GLU A 40 -52.16 -21.59 -26.53
C GLU A 40 -50.95 -20.66 -26.31
N GLY A 41 -49.74 -21.10 -25.95
CA GLY A 41 -48.79 -21.76 -26.84
C GLY A 41 -47.58 -20.85 -27.09
N ASP A 42 -46.50 -20.98 -26.30
CA ASP A 42 -45.13 -20.89 -26.84
C ASP A 42 -44.13 -21.60 -25.91
N THR A 43 -43.19 -22.25 -26.56
CA THR A 43 -42.18 -23.17 -26.09
C THR A 43 -41.20 -22.60 -25.05
N ALA A 44 -40.92 -23.35 -23.99
CA ALA A 44 -39.76 -23.11 -23.13
C ALA A 44 -38.46 -23.44 -23.90
N PRO A 45 -37.33 -22.82 -23.52
CA PRO A 45 -36.52 -23.54 -22.54
C PRO A 45 -36.02 -22.66 -21.39
N ASP A 46 -36.02 -23.30 -20.23
CA ASP A 46 -35.12 -23.07 -19.10
C ASP A 46 -33.70 -22.66 -19.55
N THR A 47 -33.25 -21.50 -19.07
CA THR A 47 -31.83 -21.18 -18.96
C THR A 47 -31.60 -20.59 -17.57
N GLY A 48 -30.75 -21.28 -16.81
CA GLY A 48 -30.37 -20.90 -15.46
C GLY A 48 -29.52 -19.63 -15.37
N GLU A 49 -29.34 -19.22 -14.11
CA GLU A 49 -28.33 -18.34 -13.53
C GLU A 49 -27.50 -17.43 -14.47
N ASP A 50 -27.69 -16.12 -14.30
CA ASP A 50 -26.53 -15.24 -14.17
C ASP A 50 -26.82 -14.20 -13.08
N THR A 51 -26.11 -14.33 -11.98
CA THR A 51 -26.15 -13.39 -10.87
C THR A 51 -25.61 -12.05 -11.35
N GLY A 52 -26.52 -11.11 -11.65
CA GLY A 52 -26.20 -9.70 -11.81
C GLY A 52 -25.71 -9.07 -10.50
N HIS A 53 -24.60 -9.55 -9.96
CA HIS A 53 -23.72 -8.73 -9.13
C HIS A 53 -23.03 -7.79 -10.10
N ASN A 54 -23.68 -6.65 -10.36
CA ASN A 54 -22.99 -5.47 -10.83
C ASN A 54 -21.76 -5.32 -9.95
N ALA A 55 -20.58 -5.56 -10.52
CA ALA A 55 -19.33 -5.18 -9.91
C ALA A 55 -19.45 -3.68 -9.65
N VAL A 56 -19.65 -3.31 -8.38
CA VAL A 56 -19.54 -1.93 -7.96
C VAL A 56 -18.12 -1.52 -8.35
N PRO A 57 -17.91 -0.52 -9.22
CA PRO A 57 -16.58 -0.02 -9.46
C PRO A 57 -15.99 0.36 -8.10
N ASN A 58 -14.76 -0.05 -7.81
CA ASN A 58 -14.04 0.44 -6.65
C ASN A 58 -13.79 1.94 -6.84
N ASP A 59 -14.79 2.78 -6.53
CA ASP A 59 -14.78 4.24 -6.65
C ASP A 59 -14.07 4.90 -5.45
N GLY A 60 -13.15 4.18 -4.81
CA GLY A 60 -12.23 4.79 -3.85
C GLY A 60 -11.38 5.85 -4.55
N PRO A 61 -10.95 6.91 -3.84
CA PRO A 61 -9.98 7.84 -4.43
C PRO A 61 -8.76 7.05 -4.92
N PRO A 62 -8.15 7.46 -6.06
CA PRO A 62 -6.97 6.79 -6.57
C PRO A 62 -5.89 6.78 -5.49
N VAL A 63 -5.28 5.61 -5.27
CA VAL A 63 -4.12 5.49 -4.37
C VAL A 63 -2.96 6.23 -5.02
N VAL A 64 -2.40 7.19 -4.29
CA VAL A 64 -1.19 7.92 -4.69
C VAL A 64 -0.13 7.58 -3.65
N LEU A 65 1.07 7.22 -4.12
CA LEU A 65 2.19 6.85 -3.28
C LEU A 65 3.46 7.35 -3.95
N PHE A 66 4.36 7.94 -3.17
CA PHE A 66 5.61 8.50 -3.67
C PHE A 66 6.81 7.85 -3.02
N ILE A 67 7.89 7.67 -3.77
CA ILE A 67 9.23 7.57 -3.19
C ILE A 67 9.59 9.00 -2.76
N ASN A 68 9.83 9.21 -1.47
CA ASN A 68 9.94 10.53 -0.87
C ASN A 68 11.39 10.95 -0.59
N GLU A 69 12.20 10.00 -0.14
CA GLU A 69 13.60 10.21 0.24
C GLU A 69 14.36 8.89 0.05
N LEU A 70 15.66 8.96 -0.26
CA LEU A 70 16.55 7.79 -0.27
C LEU A 70 17.98 8.14 0.12
N MET A 71 18.68 7.17 0.67
CA MET A 71 20.12 7.22 0.97
C MET A 71 20.78 5.94 0.47
N ALA A 72 21.64 6.07 -0.54
CA ALA A 72 22.30 4.95 -1.22
C ALA A 72 23.70 4.61 -0.68
N ALA A 73 24.18 5.37 0.31
CA ALA A 73 25.40 5.07 1.05
C ALA A 73 25.26 5.60 2.48
N ASN A 74 24.81 4.75 3.40
CA ASN A 74 24.66 5.10 4.80
C ASN A 74 25.87 4.62 5.62
N ASP A 75 26.80 5.53 5.90
CA ASP A 75 27.99 5.29 6.75
C ASP A 75 27.83 5.99 8.11
N GLY A 76 26.66 5.83 8.73
CA GLY A 76 26.38 6.31 10.09
C GLY A 76 25.44 7.50 10.23
N ALA A 77 24.82 7.99 9.16
CA ALA A 77 23.83 9.06 9.25
C ALA A 77 22.52 8.58 9.93
N VAL A 78 22.07 7.37 9.60
CA VAL A 78 20.87 6.75 10.17
C VAL A 78 21.22 5.35 10.66
N GLU A 79 21.03 5.08 11.95
CA GLU A 79 21.26 3.75 12.53
C GLU A 79 19.93 3.05 12.81
N VAL A 80 19.82 1.78 12.42
CA VAL A 80 18.71 0.89 12.77
C VAL A 80 19.28 -0.42 13.30
N ASP A 81 18.84 -0.84 14.48
CA ASP A 81 19.25 -2.10 15.13
C ASP A 81 20.78 -2.34 15.21
N GLY A 82 21.58 -1.25 15.25
CA GLY A 82 23.04 -1.30 15.30
C GLY A 82 23.73 -1.43 13.93
N GLU A 83 22.97 -1.29 12.83
CA GLU A 83 23.46 -1.26 11.46
C GLU A 83 23.11 0.06 10.76
N THR A 84 23.74 0.30 9.60
CA THR A 84 23.55 1.50 8.78
C THR A 84 23.22 1.09 7.33
N PRO A 85 22.08 0.43 7.08
CA PRO A 85 21.71 0.00 5.73
C PRO A 85 21.35 1.22 4.86
N ASP A 86 21.45 1.02 3.56
CA ASP A 86 20.82 1.91 2.59
C ASP A 86 19.30 1.86 2.80
N TRP A 87 18.61 2.94 2.49
CA TRP A 87 17.18 3.03 2.74
C TRP A 87 16.48 3.97 1.78
N PHE A 88 15.18 3.81 1.70
CA PHE A 88 14.29 4.75 1.06
C PHE A 88 12.99 4.85 1.84
N GLU A 89 12.27 5.93 1.57
CA GLU A 89 11.03 6.24 2.23
C GLU A 89 9.90 6.36 1.21
N LEU A 90 8.74 5.86 1.61
CA LEU A 90 7.49 6.03 0.91
C LEU A 90 6.62 7.06 1.64
N TYR A 91 5.97 7.95 0.89
CA TYR A 91 5.02 8.92 1.41
C TYR A 91 3.63 8.70 0.81
N ASN A 92 2.62 8.69 1.68
CA ASN A 92 1.22 8.64 1.33
C ASN A 92 0.55 10.00 1.63
N PRO A 93 0.23 10.83 0.63
CA PRO A 93 -0.49 12.09 0.83
C PRO A 93 -2.01 11.89 1.08
N GLY A 94 -2.49 10.66 0.95
CA GLY A 94 -3.91 10.33 1.05
C GLY A 94 -4.41 10.38 2.48
N ALA A 95 -5.73 10.60 2.62
CA ALA A 95 -6.42 10.64 3.91
C ALA A 95 -6.72 9.24 4.50
N ALA A 96 -6.25 8.17 3.87
CA ALA A 96 -6.43 6.79 4.30
C ALA A 96 -5.09 6.04 4.25
N GLU A 97 -4.91 5.10 5.16
CA GLU A 97 -3.75 4.18 5.15
C GLU A 97 -3.73 3.34 3.87
N VAL A 98 -2.53 3.12 3.34
CA VAL A 98 -2.30 2.30 2.16
C VAL A 98 -1.60 1.02 2.58
N SER A 99 -2.22 -0.13 2.30
CA SER A 99 -1.54 -1.42 2.37
C SER A 99 -0.75 -1.65 1.08
N LEU A 100 0.51 -2.07 1.24
CA LEU A 100 1.40 -2.38 0.12
C LEU A 100 1.32 -3.86 -0.31
N ALA A 101 0.29 -4.60 0.13
CA ALA A 101 0.10 -5.99 -0.27
C ALA A 101 0.10 -6.15 -1.81
N GLY A 102 1.07 -6.91 -2.31
CA GLY A 102 1.23 -7.19 -3.73
C GLY A 102 1.88 -6.05 -4.54
N PHE A 103 2.23 -4.93 -3.93
CA PHE A 103 3.10 -3.94 -4.57
C PHE A 103 4.48 -4.55 -4.79
N THR A 104 5.18 -4.07 -5.80
CA THR A 104 6.57 -4.49 -6.04
C THR A 104 7.53 -3.32 -5.98
N VAL A 105 8.75 -3.60 -5.53
CA VAL A 105 9.86 -2.64 -5.42
C VAL A 105 11.06 -3.19 -6.18
N THR A 106 11.80 -2.31 -6.85
CA THR A 106 13.02 -2.65 -7.59
C THR A 106 14.01 -1.48 -7.59
N ASP A 107 15.30 -1.81 -7.61
CA ASP A 107 16.45 -0.95 -7.96
C ASP A 107 16.80 -1.00 -9.47
N ASP A 108 16.12 -1.85 -10.24
CA ASP A 108 16.28 -2.00 -11.68
C ASP A 108 14.91 -1.91 -12.39
N LEU A 109 14.70 -0.86 -13.17
CA LEU A 109 13.44 -0.62 -13.88
C LEU A 109 13.16 -1.63 -14.99
N ASP A 110 14.17 -2.38 -15.45
CA ASP A 110 13.99 -3.50 -16.38
C ASP A 110 13.48 -4.78 -15.66
N GLU A 111 13.55 -4.82 -14.32
CA GLU A 111 13.04 -5.88 -13.45
C GLU A 111 11.99 -5.38 -12.44
N PRO A 112 10.82 -4.87 -12.87
CA PRO A 112 9.83 -4.19 -12.01
C PRO A 112 9.25 -5.03 -10.86
N GLY A 113 9.45 -6.35 -10.88
CA GLY A 113 8.92 -7.31 -9.90
C GLY A 113 9.96 -7.87 -8.92
N LYS A 114 11.09 -7.20 -8.71
CA LYS A 114 12.24 -7.74 -7.94
C LYS A 114 11.88 -8.17 -6.52
N VAL A 115 11.16 -7.33 -5.77
CA VAL A 115 10.65 -7.66 -4.43
C VAL A 115 9.14 -7.44 -4.39
N VAL A 116 8.39 -8.41 -3.87
CA VAL A 116 6.94 -8.29 -3.63
C VAL A 116 6.72 -7.99 -2.15
N LEU A 117 5.98 -6.92 -1.85
CA LEU A 117 5.61 -6.54 -0.49
C LEU A 117 4.35 -7.28 -0.05
N ASP A 118 4.28 -7.63 1.23
CA ASP A 118 3.11 -8.26 1.84
C ASP A 118 2.22 -7.24 2.58
N GLU A 119 1.15 -7.74 3.20
CA GLU A 119 0.17 -6.92 3.92
C GLU A 119 0.68 -6.28 5.21
N THR A 120 1.87 -6.65 5.69
CA THR A 120 2.46 -6.06 6.90
C THR A 120 3.04 -4.67 6.65
N PHE A 121 3.29 -4.34 5.38
CA PHE A 121 3.76 -3.02 4.97
C PHE A 121 2.57 -2.07 4.78
N LEU A 122 2.45 -1.12 5.71
CA LEU A 122 1.38 -0.14 5.76
C LEU A 122 1.99 1.27 5.74
N VAL A 123 1.48 2.14 4.88
CA VAL A 123 1.85 3.56 4.84
C VAL A 123 0.68 4.36 5.42
N PRO A 124 0.82 4.97 6.61
CA PRO A 124 -0.27 5.71 7.25
C PRO A 124 -0.82 6.84 6.38
N ALA A 125 -2.05 7.29 6.66
CA ALA A 125 -2.60 8.48 6.04
C ALA A 125 -1.72 9.70 6.36
N GLU A 126 -1.41 10.51 5.34
CA GLU A 126 -0.51 11.67 5.44
C GLU A 126 0.86 11.32 6.07
N GLY A 127 1.28 10.06 5.96
CA GLY A 127 2.42 9.50 6.69
C GLY A 127 3.45 8.80 5.82
N PHE A 128 4.47 8.27 6.49
CA PHE A 128 5.70 7.77 5.90
C PHE A 128 5.96 6.31 6.27
N LEU A 129 6.67 5.59 5.41
CA LEU A 129 7.20 4.26 5.68
C LEU A 129 8.64 4.16 5.18
N VAL A 130 9.56 3.88 6.10
CA VAL A 130 10.97 3.64 5.78
C VAL A 130 11.20 2.15 5.50
N LEU A 131 11.90 1.86 4.41
CA LEU A 131 12.31 0.53 3.99
C LEU A 131 13.83 0.49 3.80
N PHE A 132 14.45 -0.60 4.25
CA PHE A 132 15.91 -0.76 4.26
C PHE A 132 16.37 -1.64 3.10
N ALA A 133 17.09 -1.08 2.14
CA ALA A 133 17.73 -1.82 1.07
C ALA A 133 19.07 -2.41 1.57
N SER A 134 19.01 -3.41 2.45
CA SER A 134 20.21 -3.98 3.08
C SER A 134 20.85 -5.14 2.32
N GLY A 135 20.19 -5.66 1.27
CA GLY A 135 20.60 -6.88 0.58
C GLY A 135 20.20 -8.18 1.30
N ASP A 136 19.39 -8.08 2.35
CA ASP A 136 18.81 -9.20 3.10
C ASP A 136 17.35 -8.85 3.43
N SER A 137 16.44 -9.82 3.46
CA SER A 137 15.01 -9.56 3.74
C SER A 137 14.66 -9.58 5.23
N ALA A 138 15.66 -9.66 6.11
CA ALA A 138 15.49 -9.69 7.55
C ALA A 138 16.40 -8.65 8.24
N PRO A 139 15.94 -8.04 9.35
CA PRO A 139 14.60 -8.15 9.95
C PRO A 139 13.50 -7.50 9.09
N SER A 140 12.24 -7.54 9.56
CA SER A 140 11.11 -6.89 8.86
C SER A 140 11.42 -5.42 8.54
N GLY A 141 11.05 -4.96 7.34
CA GLY A 141 11.45 -3.65 6.81
C GLY A 141 12.67 -3.71 5.89
N HIS A 142 13.45 -4.79 5.92
CA HIS A 142 14.60 -4.97 5.03
C HIS A 142 14.23 -5.68 3.72
N LEU A 143 14.87 -5.26 2.62
CA LEU A 143 14.71 -5.77 1.27
C LEU A 143 15.98 -6.46 0.78
N SER A 144 15.81 -7.44 -0.10
CA SER A 144 16.89 -8.31 -0.62
C SER A 144 17.83 -7.65 -1.65
N PHE A 145 17.79 -6.33 -1.81
CA PHE A 145 18.71 -5.57 -2.66
C PHE A 145 19.34 -4.41 -1.89
N LYS A 146 20.39 -3.82 -2.46
CA LYS A 146 21.06 -2.62 -1.95
C LYS A 146 20.96 -1.51 -2.97
N LEU A 147 21.12 -0.27 -2.51
CA LEU A 147 21.20 0.84 -3.43
C LEU A 147 22.66 1.12 -3.83
N SER A 148 22.89 1.50 -5.07
CA SER A 148 24.19 1.87 -5.63
C SER A 148 24.43 3.37 -5.49
N SER A 149 25.41 3.75 -4.68
CA SER A 149 25.81 5.15 -4.51
C SER A 149 26.45 5.79 -5.77
N GLU A 150 26.80 5.00 -6.78
CA GLU A 150 27.26 5.49 -8.09
C GLU A 150 26.10 5.93 -9.00
N GLY A 151 24.85 5.68 -8.59
CA GLY A 151 23.63 5.99 -9.32
C GLY A 151 22.99 4.75 -9.96
N GLU A 152 21.66 4.75 -9.98
CA GLU A 152 20.78 3.71 -10.52
C GLU A 152 19.33 4.24 -10.54
N ALA A 153 18.34 3.35 -10.46
CA ALA A 153 16.94 3.72 -10.31
C ALA A 153 16.33 3.08 -9.06
N LEU A 154 15.18 3.59 -8.65
CA LEU A 154 14.30 2.96 -7.67
C LEU A 154 12.86 3.10 -8.18
N GLY A 155 12.11 2.01 -8.15
CA GLY A 155 10.73 1.97 -8.62
C GLY A 155 9.83 1.23 -7.65
N ILE A 156 8.61 1.74 -7.50
CA ILE A 156 7.50 1.07 -6.81
C ILE A 156 6.31 0.95 -7.77
N TYR A 157 5.72 -0.23 -7.83
CA TYR A 157 4.67 -0.59 -8.78
C TYR A 157 3.45 -1.11 -8.07
N PHE A 158 2.28 -0.76 -8.59
CA PHE A 158 1.00 -1.33 -8.15
C PHE A 158 0.93 -2.83 -8.50
N PRO A 159 0.07 -3.62 -7.83
CA PRO A 159 -0.10 -5.05 -8.12
C PRO A 159 -0.49 -5.38 -9.57
N ASN A 160 -1.02 -4.41 -10.32
CA ASN A 160 -1.35 -4.54 -11.74
C ASN A 160 -0.14 -4.32 -12.67
N GLY A 161 1.04 -4.05 -12.13
CA GLY A 161 2.29 -3.80 -12.86
C GLY A 161 2.48 -2.38 -13.38
N SER A 162 1.53 -1.47 -13.16
CA SER A 162 1.72 -0.05 -13.48
C SER A 162 2.59 0.64 -12.42
N PRO A 163 3.44 1.61 -12.81
CA PRO A 163 4.27 2.32 -11.84
C PRO A 163 3.40 3.17 -10.90
N ALA A 164 3.64 3.05 -9.60
CA ALA A 164 3.14 3.99 -8.60
C ALA A 164 4.05 5.22 -8.57
N ASP A 165 5.36 5.02 -8.46
CA ASP A 165 6.37 6.06 -8.59
C ASP A 165 7.73 5.48 -9.00
N ARG A 166 8.62 6.32 -9.52
CA ARG A 166 9.99 5.96 -9.86
C ARG A 166 10.92 7.16 -9.80
N VAL A 167 12.18 6.91 -9.48
CA VAL A 167 13.26 7.90 -9.51
C VAL A 167 14.49 7.26 -10.14
N GLU A 168 15.15 8.01 -11.02
CA GLU A 168 16.50 7.70 -11.48
C GLU A 168 17.43 8.71 -10.82
N PHE A 169 18.54 8.25 -10.27
CA PHE A 169 19.49 9.09 -9.55
C PHE A 169 20.93 8.81 -9.98
N GLY A 170 21.75 9.87 -9.96
CA GLY A 170 23.18 9.77 -10.23
C GLY A 170 23.95 9.43 -8.95
N ALA A 171 25.27 9.63 -9.00
CA ALA A 171 26.11 9.39 -7.83
C ALA A 171 25.71 10.29 -6.64
N ILE A 172 25.56 9.69 -5.46
CA ILE A 172 25.27 10.34 -4.18
C ILE A 172 26.40 9.97 -3.22
N SER A 173 27.01 10.97 -2.57
CA SER A 173 28.08 10.74 -1.59
C SER A 173 27.54 10.15 -0.29
N ASP A 174 28.41 9.47 0.44
CA ASP A 174 28.11 8.89 1.75
C ASP A 174 27.40 9.89 2.68
N ASN A 175 26.40 9.40 3.40
CA ASN A 175 25.62 10.13 4.40
C ASN A 175 24.83 11.32 3.85
N LEU A 176 24.66 11.42 2.53
CA LEU A 176 23.72 12.34 1.89
C LEU A 176 22.47 11.60 1.44
N ALA A 177 21.33 12.24 1.59
CA ALA A 177 20.06 11.75 1.07
C ALA A 177 19.67 12.52 -0.21
N LEU A 178 18.99 11.84 -1.11
CA LEU A 178 18.23 12.47 -2.18
C LEU A 178 16.77 12.54 -1.73
N ALA A 179 16.27 13.75 -1.51
CA ALA A 179 14.94 14.00 -0.95
C ALA A 179 14.10 14.85 -1.89
N ARG A 180 12.79 14.61 -1.95
CA ARG A 180 11.86 15.55 -2.56
C ARG A 180 11.86 16.85 -1.75
N THR A 181 11.96 18.00 -2.41
CA THR A 181 11.95 19.33 -1.76
C THR A 181 10.61 19.70 -1.13
N THR A 182 9.56 18.99 -1.48
CA THR A 182 8.24 19.01 -0.86
C THR A 182 7.73 17.57 -0.91
N ASP A 183 7.19 17.03 0.18
CA ASP A 183 6.73 15.64 0.21
C ASP A 183 5.71 15.37 -0.91
N GLY A 184 5.97 14.34 -1.72
CA GLY A 184 5.19 14.03 -2.93
C GLY A 184 5.24 15.09 -4.06
N GLY A 185 6.03 16.14 -3.91
CA GLY A 185 6.27 17.18 -4.93
C GLY A 185 7.32 16.75 -5.96
N PRO A 186 7.35 17.33 -7.17
CA PRO A 186 8.12 16.80 -8.31
C PRO A 186 9.64 17.02 -8.22
N ASP A 187 10.07 17.97 -7.41
CA ASP A 187 11.46 18.46 -7.40
C ASP A 187 12.28 17.75 -6.33
N TRP A 188 13.51 17.38 -6.68
CA TRP A 188 14.45 16.64 -5.83
C TRP A 188 15.69 17.47 -5.52
N ALA A 189 16.30 17.22 -4.37
CA ALA A 189 17.56 17.82 -3.97
C ALA A 189 18.39 16.84 -3.13
N VAL A 190 19.70 16.99 -3.19
CA VAL A 190 20.62 16.28 -2.29
C VAL A 190 20.73 17.10 -1.00
N THR A 191 20.55 16.46 0.15
CA THR A 191 20.57 17.08 1.48
C THR A 191 21.51 16.32 2.42
N ALA A 192 22.14 17.04 3.34
CA ALA A 192 22.91 16.45 4.45
C ALA A 192 22.06 16.17 5.70
N VAL A 193 20.75 16.46 5.64
CA VAL A 193 19.80 16.29 6.74
C VAL A 193 18.79 15.22 6.36
N PRO A 194 19.06 13.93 6.64
CA PRO A 194 18.10 12.88 6.37
C PRO A 194 16.89 12.98 7.29
N THR A 195 15.70 12.67 6.77
CA THR A 195 14.41 12.81 7.49
C THR A 195 13.60 11.51 7.59
N PRO A 196 14.19 10.36 7.97
CA PRO A 196 13.47 9.09 8.00
C PRO A 196 12.27 9.12 8.95
N GLY A 197 11.10 8.83 8.41
CA GLY A 197 9.80 8.79 9.08
C GLY A 197 9.12 10.15 9.23
N GLU A 198 9.67 11.22 8.67
CA GLU A 198 9.22 12.61 8.87
C GLU A 198 9.17 13.38 7.55
N ALA A 199 8.54 14.55 7.55
CA ALA A 199 8.50 15.43 6.38
C ALA A 199 9.90 15.93 5.99
N ASN A 200 10.18 15.97 4.67
CA ASN A 200 11.49 16.35 4.16
C ASN A 200 11.88 17.79 4.51
N VAL A 201 13.14 17.96 4.90
CA VAL A 201 13.78 19.26 5.09
C VAL A 201 15.09 19.30 4.29
N VAL A 202 15.17 20.22 3.34
CA VAL A 202 16.35 20.39 2.46
C VAL A 202 17.11 21.67 2.82
N ASP A 203 18.44 21.61 2.87
CA ASP A 203 19.34 22.70 3.29
C ASP A 203 19.89 23.59 2.16
#